data_AF-A0A946MMK8-F1
#
_entry.id   AF-A0A946MMK8-F1
#
_cell.length_a   1.000
_cell.length_b   1.000
_cell.length_c   1.000
_cell.angle_alpha   90.00
_cell.angle_beta   90.00
_cell.angle_gamma   90.00
#
_symmetry.space_group_name_H-M   'P 1'
#
loop_
_entity.id
_entity.type
_entity.pdbx_description
1 polymer ?
#
loop_
_entity_poly.entity_id
_entity_poly.type
_entity_poly.pdbx_seq_one_letter_code
_entity_poly.pdbx_strand_id
1 'polypeptide(L)'
;MKKKLYGNTSGLRNTQIKNLETLYTFSSPPEYITIPELAKSLVKMSHDIRRQIGLLIDRNGKIIYVIIGESHKIVIPVTPGYMALPGKLKGLRLLHTHLKDESLTRDDLTDLALLRLDYITAICISQDGQPGTVYSGHILPDEDSKPYQVLEPITIQELKNDCLAQIMALESELTRKNSLYKPESGRETAFLINATTSDPKDAYASIEELKELCKTSHIKVIGTTIQRRKTIDPKFVVGKGKLSSLIIQAIQKYAT
;
A
#
# COMPACT_ATOMS: atom_id res chain seq x y z
N MET A 1 -11.75 -0.59 23.02
CA MET A 1 -12.03 0.02 21.69
C MET A 1 -13.28 -0.61 21.12
N LYS A 2 -14.22 0.20 20.60
CA LYS A 2 -15.44 -0.32 19.96
C LYS A 2 -15.01 -1.10 18.70
N LYS A 3 -15.36 -2.38 18.61
CA LYS A 3 -15.06 -3.24 17.45
C LYS A 3 -15.87 -2.72 16.27
N LYS A 4 -15.25 -1.95 15.38
CA LYS A 4 -15.92 -1.32 14.23
C LYS A 4 -15.43 -1.99 12.96
N LEU A 5 -16.34 -2.54 12.16
CA LEU A 5 -16.02 -2.97 10.81
C LEU A 5 -15.94 -1.76 9.88
N TYR A 6 -14.98 -1.79 8.94
CA TYR A 6 -14.76 -0.75 7.94
C TYR A 6 -15.17 -1.27 6.56
N GLY A 7 -15.66 -0.41 5.67
CA GLY A 7 -16.08 -0.79 4.32
C GLY A 7 -17.55 -1.19 4.22
N ASN A 8 -17.87 -2.04 3.24
CA ASN A 8 -19.26 -2.34 2.87
C ASN A 8 -19.82 -3.51 3.70
N THR A 9 -20.68 -3.20 4.67
CA THR A 9 -21.41 -4.20 5.49
C THR A 9 -22.85 -4.43 5.02
N SER A 10 -23.31 -3.73 3.97
CA SER A 10 -24.67 -3.85 3.45
C SER A 10 -24.93 -5.29 2.97
N GLY A 11 -26.07 -5.85 3.36
CA GLY A 11 -26.49 -7.20 3.00
C GLY A 11 -25.87 -8.33 3.83
N LEU A 12 -25.03 -8.02 4.83
CA LEU A 12 -24.51 -9.03 5.75
C LEU A 12 -25.52 -9.35 6.86
N ARG A 13 -25.66 -10.64 7.17
CA ARG A 13 -26.46 -11.10 8.32
C ARG A 13 -25.80 -10.69 9.62
N ASN A 14 -26.58 -10.47 10.67
CA ASN A 14 -26.04 -10.11 12.00
C ASN A 14 -25.04 -11.17 12.52
N THR A 15 -25.26 -12.44 12.22
CA THR A 15 -24.32 -13.53 12.56
C THR A 15 -22.97 -13.38 11.84
N GLN A 16 -22.99 -12.97 10.57
CA GLN A 16 -21.76 -12.71 9.79
C GLN A 16 -21.01 -11.50 10.36
N ILE A 17 -21.71 -10.42 10.70
CA ILE A 17 -21.12 -9.23 11.33
C ILE A 17 -20.43 -9.61 12.65
N LYS A 18 -21.14 -10.32 13.54
CA LYS A 18 -20.56 -10.79 14.82
C LYS A 18 -19.34 -11.67 14.61
N ASN A 19 -19.37 -12.58 13.63
CA ASN A 19 -18.23 -13.42 13.30
C ASN A 19 -17.03 -12.59 12.83
N LEU A 20 -17.23 -11.60 11.97
CA LEU A 20 -16.17 -10.69 11.51
C LEU A 20 -15.56 -9.88 12.66
N GLU A 21 -16.38 -9.44 13.62
CA GLU A 21 -15.90 -8.74 14.82
C GLU A 21 -15.05 -9.63 15.74
N THR A 22 -15.14 -10.96 15.64
CA THR A 22 -14.24 -11.86 16.37
C THR A 22 -12.80 -11.79 15.87
N LEU A 23 -12.56 -11.32 14.63
CA LEU A 23 -11.20 -11.15 14.11
C LEU A 23 -10.37 -10.22 15.02
N TYR A 24 -10.99 -9.23 15.65
CA TYR A 24 -10.33 -8.33 16.61
C TYR A 24 -9.78 -9.01 17.89
N THR A 25 -10.16 -10.26 18.18
CA THR A 25 -9.64 -10.98 19.35
C THR A 25 -8.37 -11.74 19.04
N PHE A 26 -8.01 -11.89 17.76
CA PHE A 26 -6.75 -12.51 17.38
C PHE A 26 -5.59 -11.54 17.60
N SER A 27 -4.45 -12.12 17.96
CA SER A 27 -3.15 -11.47 17.95
C SER A 27 -2.17 -12.43 17.31
N SER A 28 -1.19 -11.90 16.61
CA SER A 28 -0.04 -12.68 16.13
C SER A 28 1.20 -12.30 16.93
N PRO A 29 2.21 -13.17 17.03
CA PRO A 29 3.54 -12.75 17.43
C PRO A 29 4.06 -11.63 16.50
N PRO A 30 4.79 -10.63 17.02
CA PRO A 30 5.41 -9.58 16.21
C PRO A 30 6.24 -10.13 15.05
N GLU A 31 6.94 -11.23 15.30
CA GLU A 31 7.85 -11.89 14.38
C GLU A 31 7.13 -12.43 13.16
N TYR A 32 5.85 -12.81 13.25
CA TYR A 32 5.13 -13.48 12.16
C TYR A 32 4.32 -12.49 11.35
N ILE A 33 4.10 -12.73 10.05
CA ILE A 33 3.11 -11.96 9.27
C ILE A 33 1.73 -12.14 9.90
N THR A 34 1.35 -13.40 10.14
CA THR A 34 0.14 -13.78 10.86
C THR A 34 0.24 -15.24 11.31
N ILE A 35 -0.69 -15.69 12.16
CA ILE A 35 -0.80 -17.09 12.55
C ILE A 35 -1.73 -17.87 11.60
N PRO A 36 -1.44 -19.15 11.27
CA PRO A 36 -2.26 -19.95 10.36
C PRO A 36 -3.75 -20.03 10.75
N GLU A 37 -4.07 -19.99 12.04
CA GLU A 37 -5.43 -20.04 12.57
C GLU A 37 -6.25 -18.79 12.19
N LEU A 38 -5.60 -17.63 12.23
CA LEU A 38 -6.19 -16.35 11.78
C LEU A 38 -6.36 -16.36 10.26
N ALA A 39 -5.35 -16.82 9.51
CA ALA A 39 -5.41 -16.97 8.06
C ALA A 39 -6.60 -17.85 7.62
N LYS A 40 -6.76 -19.03 8.23
CA LYS A 40 -7.90 -19.95 7.97
C LYS A 40 -9.24 -19.30 8.28
N SER A 41 -9.34 -18.61 9.41
CA SER A 41 -10.56 -17.92 9.83
C SER A 41 -10.93 -16.80 8.85
N LEU A 42 -9.95 -16.01 8.43
CA LEU A 42 -10.10 -14.93 7.47
C LEU A 42 -10.61 -15.44 6.12
N VAL A 43 -10.00 -16.50 5.58
CA VAL A 43 -10.41 -17.14 4.33
C VAL A 43 -11.84 -17.67 4.41
N LYS A 44 -12.17 -18.41 5.47
CA LYS A 44 -13.51 -18.97 5.66
C LYS A 44 -14.59 -17.88 5.70
N MET A 45 -14.33 -16.80 6.43
CA MET A 45 -15.27 -15.68 6.53
C MET A 45 -15.41 -14.95 5.18
N SER A 46 -14.30 -14.74 4.46
CA SER A 46 -14.27 -14.09 3.15
C SER A 46 -15.05 -14.88 2.11
N HIS A 47 -14.87 -16.22 2.11
CA HIS A 47 -15.60 -17.13 1.25
C HIS A 47 -17.12 -17.09 1.54
N ASP A 48 -17.54 -17.14 2.81
CA ASP A 48 -18.97 -17.10 3.21
C ASP A 48 -19.68 -15.81 2.75
N ILE A 49 -18.99 -14.65 2.83
CA ILE A 49 -19.58 -13.37 2.43
C ILE A 49 -19.33 -13.00 0.96
N ARG A 50 -18.49 -13.77 0.25
CA ARG A 50 -18.05 -13.52 -1.14
C ARG A 50 -17.47 -12.12 -1.36
N ARG A 51 -16.69 -11.64 -0.40
CA ARG A 51 -16.03 -10.32 -0.43
C ARG A 51 -14.64 -10.46 0.14
N GLN A 52 -13.69 -9.71 -0.40
CA GLN A 52 -12.37 -9.61 0.21
C GLN A 52 -12.49 -9.06 1.64
N ILE A 53 -11.73 -9.63 2.56
CA ILE A 53 -11.57 -9.11 3.92
C ILE A 53 -10.11 -8.72 4.10
N GLY A 54 -9.87 -7.51 4.61
CA GLY A 54 -8.55 -7.00 4.94
C GLY A 54 -8.41 -6.76 6.44
N LEU A 55 -7.20 -6.99 6.96
CA LEU A 55 -6.79 -6.75 8.34
C LEU A 55 -5.58 -5.82 8.32
N LEU A 56 -5.66 -4.72 9.04
CA LEU A 56 -4.46 -3.94 9.39
C LEU A 56 -3.97 -4.39 10.76
N ILE A 57 -2.75 -4.90 10.78
CA ILE A 57 -2.09 -5.46 11.96
C ILE A 57 -0.91 -4.56 12.30
N ASP A 58 -0.78 -4.17 13.58
CA ASP A 58 0.37 -3.39 14.03
C ASP A 58 1.61 -4.25 14.30
N ARG A 59 2.73 -3.61 14.65
CA ARG A 59 4.00 -4.31 14.96
C ARG A 59 3.95 -5.19 16.20
N ASN A 60 2.97 -4.99 17.09
CA ASN A 60 2.74 -5.87 18.23
C ASN A 60 1.86 -7.08 17.85
N GLY A 61 1.49 -7.19 16.57
CA GLY A 61 0.64 -8.24 16.03
C GLY A 61 -0.84 -8.09 16.35
N LYS A 62 -1.27 -6.91 16.83
CA LYS A 62 -2.65 -6.62 17.16
C LYS A 62 -3.41 -6.15 15.92
N ILE A 63 -4.62 -6.67 15.72
CA ILE A 63 -5.52 -6.19 14.67
C ILE A 63 -6.16 -4.87 15.08
N ILE A 64 -5.94 -3.84 14.27
CA ILE A 64 -6.43 -2.48 14.52
C ILE A 64 -7.64 -2.16 13.64
N TYR A 65 -7.68 -2.70 12.42
CA TYR A 65 -8.80 -2.53 11.50
C TYR A 65 -9.20 -3.86 10.87
N VAL A 66 -10.51 -4.13 10.84
CA VAL A 66 -11.12 -5.18 10.03
C VAL A 66 -11.90 -4.49 8.90
N ILE A 67 -11.53 -4.76 7.66
CA ILE A 67 -12.00 -4.09 6.45
C ILE A 67 -12.79 -5.11 5.62
N ILE A 68 -14.01 -4.75 5.25
CA ILE A 68 -14.89 -5.53 4.38
C ILE A 68 -14.92 -4.84 3.01
N GLY A 69 -14.27 -5.46 2.04
CA GLY A 69 -14.16 -4.97 0.68
C GLY A 69 -15.31 -5.39 -0.21
N GLU A 70 -15.02 -5.34 -1.51
CA GLU A 70 -15.82 -5.94 -2.57
C GLU A 70 -15.15 -7.24 -3.05
N SER A 71 -15.59 -7.78 -4.18
CA SER A 71 -15.02 -9.02 -4.73
C SER A 71 -13.58 -8.87 -5.28
N HIS A 72 -13.18 -7.66 -5.65
CA HIS A 72 -11.95 -7.40 -6.40
C HIS A 72 -11.13 -6.23 -5.85
N LYS A 73 -11.54 -5.65 -4.73
CA LYS A 73 -10.82 -4.53 -4.09
C LYS A 73 -11.19 -4.42 -2.62
N ILE A 74 -10.24 -3.89 -1.86
CA ILE A 74 -10.46 -3.34 -0.52
C ILE A 74 -10.16 -1.85 -0.54
N VAL A 75 -10.80 -1.09 0.36
CA VAL A 75 -10.49 0.32 0.55
C VAL A 75 -9.91 0.47 1.95
N ILE A 76 -8.62 0.79 2.01
CA ILE A 76 -7.91 0.94 3.28
C ILE A 76 -8.36 2.25 3.94
N PRO A 77 -8.87 2.21 5.20
CA PRO A 77 -9.33 3.42 5.87
C PRO A 77 -8.15 4.33 6.23
N VAL A 78 -8.45 5.61 6.44
CA VAL A 78 -7.49 6.55 7.06
C VAL A 78 -7.16 6.06 8.47
N THR A 79 -5.88 6.13 8.84
CA THR A 79 -5.34 5.63 10.11
C THR A 79 -4.70 6.76 10.91
N PRO A 80 -5.47 7.59 11.64
CA PRO A 80 -4.97 8.82 12.29
C PRO A 80 -3.85 8.62 13.32
N GLY A 81 -3.67 7.40 13.85
CA GLY A 81 -2.60 7.04 14.78
C GLY A 81 -1.37 6.36 14.15
N TYR A 82 -1.37 6.17 12.83
CA TYR A 82 -0.29 5.51 12.10
C TYR A 82 0.12 6.39 10.92
N MET A 83 1.26 7.04 11.05
CA MET A 83 1.84 7.93 10.04
C MET A 83 3.23 7.43 9.66
N ALA A 84 3.51 7.37 8.37
CA ALA A 84 4.83 7.04 7.86
C ALA A 84 5.69 8.30 7.87
N LEU A 85 6.47 8.50 8.94
CA LEU A 85 7.45 9.58 9.01
C LEU A 85 8.56 9.37 7.95
N PRO A 86 9.24 10.43 7.50
CA PRO A 86 10.42 10.30 6.64
C PRO A 86 11.37 9.20 7.15
N GLY A 87 11.68 8.24 6.27
CA GLY A 87 12.64 7.16 6.58
C GLY A 87 12.08 6.02 7.42
N LYS A 88 10.80 6.09 7.82
CA LYS A 88 10.09 5.07 8.60
C LYS A 88 8.89 4.51 7.86
N LEU A 89 8.67 3.21 7.98
CA LEU A 89 7.45 2.58 7.49
C LEU A 89 6.29 2.92 8.43
N LYS A 90 5.05 2.70 7.97
CA LYS A 90 3.83 3.13 8.67
C LYS A 90 3.59 2.40 9.99
N GLY A 91 4.27 1.28 10.24
CA GLY A 91 4.05 0.45 11.42
C GLY A 91 2.82 -0.44 11.31
N LEU A 92 2.33 -0.65 10.09
CA LEU A 92 1.16 -1.46 9.78
C LEU A 92 1.47 -2.42 8.65
N ARG A 93 1.09 -3.69 8.83
CA ARG A 93 1.01 -4.68 7.76
C ARG A 93 -0.45 -4.93 7.40
N LEU A 94 -0.69 -5.12 6.11
CA LEU A 94 -2.00 -5.46 5.57
C LEU A 94 -2.04 -6.94 5.19
N LEU A 95 -2.94 -7.68 5.82
CA LEU A 95 -3.30 -9.04 5.43
C LEU A 95 -4.69 -9.01 4.81
N HIS A 96 -4.87 -9.46 3.57
CA HIS A 96 -6.20 -9.58 2.98
C HIS A 96 -6.39 -10.90 2.24
N THR A 97 -7.60 -11.11 1.74
CA THR A 97 -7.92 -12.26 0.89
C THR A 97 -8.09 -11.87 -0.58
N HIS A 98 -7.63 -12.73 -1.49
CA HIS A 98 -8.06 -12.73 -2.89
C HIS A 98 -9.07 -13.85 -3.11
N LEU A 99 -10.21 -13.54 -3.76
CA LEU A 99 -11.25 -14.54 -4.07
C LEU A 99 -10.87 -15.44 -5.26
N LYS A 100 -9.72 -15.21 -5.87
CA LYS A 100 -9.13 -15.97 -6.97
C LYS A 100 -7.68 -16.28 -6.64
N ASP A 101 -7.10 -17.25 -7.33
CA ASP A 101 -5.64 -17.45 -7.33
C ASP A 101 -4.99 -16.41 -8.23
N GLU A 102 -4.55 -15.32 -7.63
CA GLU A 102 -3.86 -14.23 -8.32
C GLU A 102 -2.80 -13.62 -7.41
N SER A 103 -1.67 -13.24 -8.01
CA SER A 103 -0.60 -12.52 -7.31
C SER A 103 -1.08 -11.14 -6.81
N LEU A 104 -0.22 -10.44 -6.06
CA LEU A 104 -0.50 -9.06 -5.64
C LEU A 104 -0.84 -8.19 -6.86
N THR A 105 -2.02 -7.59 -6.81
CA THR A 105 -2.51 -6.75 -7.90
C THR A 105 -1.75 -5.42 -7.93
N ARG A 106 -1.91 -4.69 -9.03
CA ARG A 106 -1.33 -3.34 -9.13
C ARG A 106 -1.89 -2.39 -8.07
N ASP A 107 -3.15 -2.53 -7.70
CA ASP A 107 -3.77 -1.69 -6.66
C ASP A 107 -3.14 -2.03 -5.28
N ASP A 108 -2.86 -3.31 -5.00
CA ASP A 108 -2.17 -3.73 -3.75
C ASP A 108 -0.76 -3.15 -3.65
N LEU A 109 0.02 -3.27 -4.72
CA LEU A 109 1.39 -2.76 -4.78
C LEU A 109 1.42 -1.22 -4.73
N THR A 110 0.37 -0.58 -5.25
CA THR A 110 0.19 0.86 -5.14
C THR A 110 -0.08 1.26 -3.69
N ASP A 111 -1.01 0.57 -3.02
CA ASP A 111 -1.35 0.84 -1.63
C ASP A 111 -0.16 0.61 -0.70
N LEU A 112 0.60 -0.47 -0.91
CA LEU A 112 1.86 -0.76 -0.20
C LEU A 112 2.81 0.45 -0.26
N ALA A 113 3.07 0.95 -1.46
CA ALA A 113 4.03 2.03 -1.67
C ALA A 113 3.52 3.39 -1.19
N LEU A 114 2.26 3.74 -1.50
CA LEU A 114 1.66 5.03 -1.14
C LEU A 114 1.43 5.19 0.36
N LEU A 115 0.95 4.13 1.01
CA LEU A 115 0.72 4.14 2.45
C LEU A 115 1.98 3.79 3.23
N ARG A 116 3.06 3.44 2.54
CA ARG A 116 4.32 2.97 3.13
C ARG A 116 4.11 1.87 4.18
N LEU A 117 3.26 0.90 3.85
CA LEU A 117 2.98 -0.23 4.74
C LEU A 117 4.26 -1.03 4.99
N ASP A 118 4.35 -1.62 6.18
CA ASP A 118 5.45 -2.50 6.54
C ASP A 118 5.47 -3.73 5.62
N TYR A 119 4.28 -4.26 5.34
CA TYR A 119 4.04 -5.44 4.51
C TYR A 119 2.64 -5.42 3.91
N ILE A 120 2.48 -6.05 2.74
CA ILE A 120 1.17 -6.47 2.22
C ILE A 120 1.19 -7.98 1.97
N THR A 121 0.10 -8.67 2.27
CA THR A 121 -0.03 -10.12 2.09
C THR A 121 -1.44 -10.48 1.68
N ALA A 122 -1.56 -11.19 0.56
CA ALA A 122 -2.80 -11.72 0.02
C ALA A 122 -2.86 -13.23 0.18
N ILE A 123 -3.94 -13.73 0.79
CA ILE A 123 -4.25 -15.16 0.85
C ILE A 123 -5.32 -15.46 -0.20
N CYS A 124 -4.98 -16.26 -1.21
CA CYS A 124 -5.94 -16.70 -2.21
C CYS A 124 -6.92 -17.70 -1.61
N ILE A 125 -8.13 -17.73 -2.15
CA ILE A 125 -9.19 -18.63 -1.69
C ILE A 125 -9.44 -19.65 -2.79
N SER A 126 -9.33 -20.93 -2.45
CA SER A 126 -9.66 -22.02 -3.36
C SER A 126 -11.17 -22.10 -3.61
N GLN A 127 -11.58 -22.84 -4.64
CA GLN A 127 -13.00 -23.03 -4.96
C GLN A 127 -13.80 -23.63 -3.78
N ASP A 128 -13.17 -24.48 -2.98
CA ASP A 128 -13.76 -25.13 -1.79
C ASP A 128 -13.70 -24.26 -0.52
N GLY A 129 -13.34 -22.97 -0.66
CA GLY A 129 -13.25 -22.04 0.45
C GLY A 129 -12.10 -22.32 1.42
N GLN A 130 -11.03 -22.98 0.93
CA GLN A 130 -9.81 -23.23 1.69
C GLN A 130 -8.73 -22.21 1.37
N PRO A 131 -7.76 -21.98 2.27
CA PRO A 131 -6.59 -21.16 1.97
C PRO A 131 -5.78 -21.77 0.83
N GLY A 132 -5.54 -20.97 -0.21
CA GLY A 132 -4.67 -21.29 -1.34
C GLY A 132 -3.31 -20.61 -1.21
N THR A 133 -2.73 -20.28 -2.36
CA THR A 133 -1.43 -19.60 -2.48
C THR A 133 -1.43 -18.26 -1.75
N VAL A 134 -0.32 -17.97 -1.07
CA VAL A 134 -0.10 -16.70 -0.36
C VAL A 134 0.95 -15.89 -1.09
N TYR A 135 0.63 -14.63 -1.37
CA TYR A 135 1.53 -13.68 -2.02
C TYR A 135 1.83 -12.53 -1.06
N SER A 136 3.10 -12.24 -0.84
CA SER A 136 3.54 -11.16 0.05
C SER A 136 4.47 -10.19 -0.67
N GLY A 137 4.51 -8.96 -0.19
CA GLY A 137 5.43 -7.95 -0.68
C GLY A 137 5.72 -6.88 0.36
N HIS A 138 6.88 -6.26 0.22
CA HIS A 138 7.33 -5.16 1.07
C HIS A 138 8.02 -4.08 0.23
N ILE A 139 8.18 -2.89 0.81
CA ILE A 139 8.92 -1.79 0.18
C ILE A 139 10.39 -2.15 0.05
N LEU A 140 11.02 -1.72 -1.06
CA LEU A 140 12.46 -1.71 -1.18
C LEU A 140 13.03 -0.32 -0.86
N PRO A 141 14.15 -0.21 -0.13
CA PRO A 141 14.78 1.07 0.17
C PRO A 141 15.46 1.71 -1.04
N ASP A 142 15.35 1.12 -2.23
CA ASP A 142 16.09 1.54 -3.41
C ASP A 142 15.27 2.44 -4.33
N GLU A 143 15.85 3.59 -4.68
CA GLU A 143 15.19 4.67 -5.43
C GLU A 143 15.29 4.48 -6.95
N ASP A 144 16.33 3.77 -7.42
CA ASP A 144 16.61 3.57 -8.84
C ASP A 144 15.93 2.31 -9.42
N SER A 145 15.34 1.47 -8.57
CA SER A 145 14.67 0.22 -8.93
C SER A 145 13.18 0.23 -8.55
N LYS A 146 12.50 -0.93 -8.66
CA LYS A 146 11.07 -1.01 -8.32
C LYS A 146 10.88 -0.67 -6.83
N PRO A 147 9.86 0.13 -6.46
CA PRO A 147 9.64 0.62 -5.08
C PRO A 147 9.26 -0.48 -4.07
N TYR A 148 9.11 -1.71 -4.54
CA TYR A 148 8.67 -2.86 -3.76
C TYR A 148 9.26 -4.13 -4.35
N GLN A 149 9.32 -5.16 -3.52
CA GLN A 149 9.61 -6.53 -3.90
C GLN A 149 8.37 -7.38 -3.65
N VAL A 150 8.01 -8.21 -4.63
CA VAL A 150 7.07 -9.32 -4.43
C VAL A 150 7.92 -10.54 -4.11
N LEU A 151 7.57 -11.23 -3.03
CA LEU A 151 8.26 -12.43 -2.57
C LEU A 151 7.76 -13.65 -3.35
N GLU A 152 8.55 -14.74 -3.28
CA GLU A 152 8.12 -16.02 -3.81
C GLU A 152 6.81 -16.48 -3.12
N PRO A 153 5.87 -17.10 -3.85
CA PRO A 153 4.61 -17.53 -3.28
C PRO A 153 4.81 -18.66 -2.26
N ILE A 154 4.07 -18.59 -1.16
CA ILE A 154 4.16 -19.56 -0.04
C ILE A 154 2.79 -20.10 0.35
N THR A 155 2.77 -21.03 1.31
CA THR A 155 1.57 -21.52 1.96
C THR A 155 1.30 -20.82 3.29
N ILE A 156 0.11 -20.99 3.85
CA ILE A 156 -0.22 -20.39 5.15
C ILE A 156 0.62 -20.93 6.32
N GLN A 157 1.23 -22.11 6.17
CA GLN A 157 2.12 -22.72 7.17
C GLN A 157 3.43 -21.96 7.32
N GLU A 158 3.86 -21.30 6.25
CA GLU A 158 5.11 -20.54 6.14
C GLU A 158 4.92 -19.06 6.55
N LEU A 159 3.74 -18.66 7.03
CA LEU A 159 3.48 -17.27 7.49
C LEU A 159 4.19 -16.88 8.81
N LYS A 160 4.93 -17.83 9.41
CA LYS A 160 5.65 -17.69 10.69
C LYS A 160 7.08 -17.14 10.55
N ASN A 161 7.44 -16.59 9.40
CA ASN A 161 8.79 -16.11 9.10
C ASN A 161 9.09 -14.76 9.77
N ASP A 162 10.38 -14.41 9.95
CA ASP A 162 10.95 -13.24 10.66
C ASP A 162 10.57 -11.85 10.09
N CYS A 163 9.27 -11.58 10.01
CA CYS A 163 8.65 -10.34 9.53
C CYS A 163 9.21 -9.11 10.25
N LEU A 164 9.28 -9.13 11.58
CA LEU A 164 9.77 -7.99 12.37
C LEU A 164 11.23 -7.67 12.06
N ALA A 165 12.10 -8.69 11.99
CA ALA A 165 13.52 -8.49 11.70
C ALA A 165 13.72 -7.86 10.32
N GLN A 166 12.95 -8.31 9.33
CA GLN A 166 12.99 -7.74 7.99
C GLN A 166 12.49 -6.29 7.95
N ILE A 167 11.41 -5.96 8.66
CA ILE A 167 10.93 -4.58 8.79
C ILE A 167 12.03 -3.69 9.39
N MET A 168 12.69 -4.15 10.47
CA MET A 168 13.77 -3.40 11.10
C MET A 168 14.97 -3.19 10.17
N ALA A 169 15.35 -4.21 9.40
CA ALA A 169 16.42 -4.10 8.40
C ALA A 169 16.07 -3.07 7.31
N LEU A 170 14.87 -3.13 6.75
CA LEU A 170 14.38 -2.19 5.74
C LEU A 170 14.35 -0.75 6.27
N GLU A 171 13.86 -0.53 7.50
CA GLU A 171 13.85 0.79 8.10
C GLU A 171 15.26 1.33 8.39
N SER A 172 16.20 0.47 8.78
CA SER A 172 17.60 0.87 8.97
C SER A 172 18.19 1.39 7.66
N GLU A 173 17.96 0.68 6.55
CA GLU A 173 18.40 1.11 5.23
C GLU A 173 17.72 2.39 4.75
N LEU A 174 16.40 2.51 4.93
CA LEU A 174 15.63 3.72 4.63
C LEU A 174 16.14 4.92 5.44
N THR A 175 16.37 4.73 6.74
CA THR A 175 16.89 5.78 7.64
C THR A 175 18.29 6.22 7.20
N ARG A 176 19.17 5.26 6.85
CA ARG A 176 20.53 5.55 6.38
C ARG A 176 20.52 6.34 5.07
N LYS A 177 19.69 5.95 4.10
CA LYS A 177 19.56 6.69 2.83
C LYS A 177 18.98 8.09 3.05
N ASN A 178 17.95 8.21 3.88
CA ASN A 178 17.41 9.51 4.25
C ASN A 178 18.40 10.42 4.95
N SER A 179 19.23 9.91 5.88
CA SER A 179 20.18 10.76 6.61
C SER A 179 21.33 11.28 5.75
N LEU A 180 21.63 10.61 4.63
CA LEU A 180 22.52 11.13 3.58
C LEU A 180 21.88 12.30 2.79
N TYR A 181 20.55 12.35 2.76
CA TYR A 181 19.77 13.45 2.20
C TYR A 181 19.34 14.40 3.32
N LYS A 182 20.13 15.46 3.58
CA LYS A 182 19.61 16.61 4.34
C LYS A 182 18.69 17.42 3.42
N PRO A 183 17.35 17.39 3.58
CA PRO A 183 16.55 18.48 3.03
C PRO A 183 17.04 19.77 3.68
N GLU A 184 17.33 20.80 2.89
CA GLU A 184 17.41 22.15 3.43
C GLU A 184 16.05 22.45 4.05
N SER A 185 16.01 22.48 5.38
CA SER A 185 14.84 22.85 6.17
C SER A 185 14.24 24.15 5.61
N GLY A 186 12.96 24.11 5.20
CA GLY A 186 12.18 25.30 4.84
C GLY A 186 11.97 25.57 3.34
N ARG A 187 12.40 24.69 2.42
CA ARG A 187 12.05 24.82 0.99
C ARG A 187 10.90 23.87 0.63
N GLU A 188 9.79 24.42 0.12
CA GLU A 188 8.72 23.65 -0.49
C GLU A 188 9.27 22.83 -1.66
N THR A 189 8.65 21.68 -1.98
CA THR A 189 9.07 20.86 -3.13
C THR A 189 7.90 20.54 -4.03
N ALA A 190 8.17 20.32 -5.31
CA ALA A 190 7.16 19.96 -6.30
C ALA A 190 7.65 18.87 -7.24
N PHE A 191 6.73 17.97 -7.61
CA PHE A 191 6.90 17.07 -8.74
C PHE A 191 6.05 17.61 -9.89
N LEU A 192 6.69 18.01 -10.99
CA LEU A 192 6.00 18.63 -12.12
C LEU A 192 5.48 17.56 -13.08
N ILE A 193 4.21 17.69 -13.47
CA ILE A 193 3.53 16.73 -14.34
C ILE A 193 2.87 17.50 -15.47
N ASN A 194 3.24 17.18 -16.72
CA ASN A 194 2.57 17.72 -17.90
C ASN A 194 1.87 16.58 -18.65
N ALA A 195 0.53 16.64 -18.74
CA ALA A 195 -0.26 15.74 -19.57
C ALA A 195 -0.64 16.46 -20.87
N THR A 196 -0.12 15.99 -21.99
CA THR A 196 -0.34 16.65 -23.29
C THR A 196 -1.02 15.72 -24.29
N THR A 197 -1.92 16.29 -25.09
CA THR A 197 -2.47 15.69 -26.30
C THR A 197 -1.74 16.13 -27.57
N SER A 198 -0.88 17.14 -27.45
CA SER A 198 -0.18 17.83 -28.53
C SER A 198 1.24 17.29 -28.74
N ASP A 199 2.07 18.01 -29.51
CA ASP A 199 3.48 17.66 -29.72
C ASP A 199 4.25 17.65 -28.38
N PRO A 200 5.05 16.61 -28.09
CA PRO A 200 5.91 16.58 -26.90
C PRO A 200 6.79 17.82 -26.72
N LYS A 201 7.22 18.48 -27.80
CA LYS A 201 8.11 19.65 -27.74
C LYS A 201 7.52 20.81 -26.93
N ASP A 202 6.23 21.09 -27.12
CA ASP A 202 5.54 22.15 -26.38
C ASP A 202 5.46 21.82 -24.88
N ALA A 203 5.23 20.54 -24.56
CA ALA A 203 5.19 20.08 -23.18
C ALA A 203 6.55 20.19 -22.47
N TYR A 204 7.66 19.98 -23.18
CA TYR A 204 9.00 20.22 -22.65
C TYR A 204 9.24 21.70 -22.36
N ALA A 205 8.86 22.59 -23.28
CA ALA A 205 8.99 24.03 -23.09
C ALA A 205 8.18 24.50 -21.86
N SER A 206 6.92 24.05 -21.71
CA SER A 206 6.11 24.37 -20.54
C SER A 206 6.67 23.81 -19.23
N ILE A 207 7.30 22.62 -19.25
CA ILE A 207 7.97 22.06 -18.05
C ILE A 207 9.18 22.91 -17.65
N GLU A 208 9.98 23.36 -18.61
CA GLU A 208 11.13 24.24 -18.32
C GLU A 208 10.67 25.59 -17.76
N GLU A 209 9.60 26.18 -18.30
CA GLU A 209 9.00 27.39 -17.75
C GLU A 209 8.50 27.19 -16.31
N LEU A 210 7.80 26.07 -16.04
CA LEU A 210 7.36 25.72 -14.69
C LEU A 210 8.53 25.53 -13.72
N LYS A 211 9.68 24.99 -14.18
CA LYS A 211 10.88 24.90 -13.35
C LYS A 211 11.42 26.28 -12.97
N GLU A 212 11.46 27.23 -13.92
CA GLU A 212 11.86 28.60 -13.62
C GLU A 212 10.91 29.28 -12.64
N LEU A 213 9.60 29.09 -12.80
CA LEU A 213 8.61 29.58 -11.83
C LEU A 213 8.84 28.98 -10.43
N CYS A 214 9.04 27.66 -10.33
CA CYS A 214 9.37 27.02 -9.06
C CYS A 214 10.65 27.58 -8.42
N LYS A 215 11.71 27.84 -9.21
CA LYS A 215 12.94 28.48 -8.72
C LYS A 215 12.64 29.85 -8.10
N THR A 216 11.84 30.68 -8.76
CA THR A 216 11.46 32.02 -8.24
C THR A 216 10.64 31.95 -6.97
N SER A 217 9.79 30.93 -6.81
CA SER A 217 8.99 30.71 -5.60
C SER A 217 9.72 29.92 -4.51
N HIS A 218 11.03 29.69 -4.66
CA HIS A 218 11.83 28.88 -3.73
C HIS A 218 11.30 27.44 -3.54
N ILE A 219 10.63 26.90 -4.55
CA ILE A 219 10.13 25.53 -4.61
C ILE A 219 11.18 24.65 -5.31
N LYS A 220 11.66 23.61 -4.63
CA LYS A 220 12.60 22.63 -5.19
C LYS A 220 11.85 21.60 -6.04
N VAL A 221 12.16 21.55 -7.32
CA VAL A 221 11.60 20.52 -8.22
C VAL A 221 12.32 19.19 -7.98
N ILE A 222 11.60 18.19 -7.47
CA ILE A 222 12.15 16.85 -7.16
C ILE A 222 12.03 15.87 -8.33
N GLY A 223 11.15 16.16 -9.29
CA GLY A 223 11.00 15.35 -10.48
C GLY A 223 10.10 15.99 -11.51
N THR A 224 10.20 15.50 -12.74
CA THR A 224 9.34 15.92 -13.84
C THR A 224 8.88 14.71 -14.63
N THR A 225 7.67 14.77 -15.18
CA THR A 225 7.18 13.76 -16.10
C THR A 225 6.30 14.38 -17.17
N ILE A 226 6.39 13.86 -18.39
CA ILE A 226 5.52 14.21 -19.50
C ILE A 226 4.75 12.95 -19.90
N GLN A 227 3.42 13.04 -19.90
CA GLN A 227 2.53 11.94 -20.26
C GLN A 227 1.75 12.34 -21.52
N ARG A 228 2.11 11.75 -22.66
CA ARG A 228 1.33 11.93 -23.90
C ARG A 228 0.07 11.05 -23.85
N ARG A 229 -1.08 11.62 -24.18
CA ARG A 229 -2.37 10.90 -24.23
C ARG A 229 -3.14 11.26 -25.49
N LYS A 230 -4.03 10.36 -25.92
CA LYS A 230 -5.00 10.66 -26.99
C LYS A 230 -6.10 11.60 -26.50
N THR A 231 -6.54 11.40 -25.25
CA THR A 231 -7.50 12.26 -24.55
C THR A 231 -7.08 12.37 -23.09
N ILE A 232 -7.23 13.58 -22.52
CA ILE A 232 -6.95 13.84 -21.11
C ILE A 232 -8.08 13.23 -20.29
N ASP A 233 -7.71 12.49 -19.24
CA ASP A 233 -8.70 11.94 -18.30
C ASP A 233 -9.26 13.10 -17.45
N PRO A 234 -10.58 13.38 -17.47
CA PRO A 234 -11.14 14.55 -16.79
C PRO A 234 -11.02 14.47 -15.26
N LYS A 235 -10.78 13.28 -14.70
CA LYS A 235 -10.68 13.07 -13.25
C LYS A 235 -9.24 12.94 -12.76
N PHE A 236 -8.37 12.30 -13.55
CA PHE A 236 -7.00 11.98 -13.13
C PHE A 236 -5.91 12.62 -13.99
N VAL A 237 -6.28 13.32 -15.07
CA VAL A 237 -5.41 14.02 -16.03
C VAL A 237 -4.41 13.09 -16.75
N VAL A 238 -3.44 12.53 -16.02
CA VAL A 238 -2.49 11.51 -16.48
C VAL A 238 -3.03 10.08 -16.42
N GLY A 239 -4.19 9.86 -15.79
CA GLY A 239 -4.85 8.56 -15.61
C GLY A 239 -4.45 7.84 -14.32
N LYS A 240 -5.40 7.09 -13.70
CA LYS A 240 -5.27 6.46 -12.36
C LYS A 240 -3.92 5.76 -12.16
N GLY A 241 -3.57 4.83 -13.06
CA GLY A 241 -2.37 4.02 -12.91
C GLY A 241 -1.06 4.82 -13.00
N LYS A 242 -0.99 5.82 -13.88
CA LYS A 242 0.22 6.67 -13.99
C LYS A 242 0.30 7.60 -12.78
N LEU A 243 -0.82 8.19 -12.38
CA LEU A 243 -0.89 9.03 -11.18
C LEU A 243 -0.39 8.28 -9.95
N SER A 244 -0.88 7.05 -9.73
CA SER A 244 -0.37 6.16 -8.68
C SER A 244 1.14 5.98 -8.74
N SER A 245 1.72 5.68 -9.91
CA SER A 245 3.17 5.53 -10.05
C SER A 245 3.95 6.82 -9.78
N LEU A 246 3.39 7.98 -10.15
CA LEU A 246 4.02 9.29 -9.96
C LEU A 246 3.95 9.74 -8.50
N ILE A 247 2.85 9.46 -7.82
CA ILE A 247 2.75 9.70 -6.38
C ILE A 247 3.74 8.81 -5.65
N ILE A 248 3.93 7.54 -6.05
CA ILE A 248 4.99 6.68 -5.48
C ILE A 248 6.37 7.29 -5.71
N GLN A 249 6.70 7.72 -6.93
CA GLN A 249 7.98 8.37 -7.22
C GLN A 249 8.17 9.68 -6.44
N ALA A 250 7.11 10.48 -6.29
CA ALA A 250 7.14 11.72 -5.52
C ALA A 250 7.35 11.41 -4.04
N ILE A 251 6.65 10.41 -3.47
CA ILE A 251 6.84 9.96 -2.10
C ILE A 251 8.24 9.36 -1.91
N GLN A 252 8.82 8.63 -2.85
CA GLN A 252 10.20 8.14 -2.70
C GLN A 252 11.20 9.30 -2.65
N LYS A 253 11.02 10.29 -3.53
CA LYS A 253 11.87 11.49 -3.58
C LYS A 253 11.56 12.54 -2.51
N TYR A 254 10.47 12.36 -1.76
CA TYR A 254 10.01 13.27 -0.70
C TYR A 254 9.95 12.60 0.68
N ALA A 255 10.04 11.27 0.76
CA ALA A 255 10.21 10.56 2.03
C ALA A 255 11.58 10.86 2.65
N THR A 256 12.43 11.63 1.97
CA THR A 256 13.55 12.45 2.47
C THR A 256 13.12 13.58 3.38
#